data_AF-W1V9D5-F1
#
_entry.id   AF-W1V9D5-F1
#
_cell.length_a   1.000
_cell.length_b   1.000
_cell.length_c   1.000
_cell.angle_alpha   90.00
_cell.angle_beta   90.00
_cell.angle_gamma   90.00
#
_symmetry.space_group_name_H-M   'P 1'
#
loop_
_entity.id
_entity.type
_entity.pdbx_description
1 polymer ?
#
loop_
_entity_poly.entity_id
_entity_poly.type
_entity_poly.pdbx_seq_one_letter_code
_entity_poly.pdbx_strand_id
1 'polypeptide(L)'
;MEVVAFVGSSGTGKSHRALVVAHENKIECIIDDGILIHDNKIVAGFSAKKESSRLKAVRRAIFQDEVQVKSVREQLDKIKPNKLMIIGTSDNMVKK
;
A
#
# COMPACT_ATOMS: atom_id res chain seq x y z
N MET A 1 10.05 0.04 -13.01
CA MET A 1 8.93 -0.32 -12.12
C MET A 1 7.65 0.29 -12.67
N GLU A 2 6.71 -0.54 -13.08
CA GLU A 2 5.35 -0.15 -13.43
C GLU A 2 4.53 0.04 -12.15
N VAL A 3 3.74 1.12 -12.06
CA VAL A 3 2.88 1.40 -10.90
C VAL A 3 1.43 1.41 -11.35
N VAL A 4 0.60 0.60 -10.69
CA VAL A 4 -0.83 0.47 -10.98
C VAL A 4 -1.62 0.87 -9.74
N ALA A 5 -2.74 1.57 -9.92
CA ALA A 5 -3.62 1.91 -8.82
C ALA A 5 -4.89 1.03 -8.84
N PHE A 6 -5.24 0.44 -7.70
CA PHE A 6 -6.50 -0.26 -7.52
C PHE A 6 -7.44 0.57 -6.64
N VAL A 7 -8.30 1.34 -7.30
CA VAL A 7 -9.10 2.41 -6.68
C VAL A 7 -10.57 2.02 -6.57
N GLY A 8 -11.20 2.41 -5.46
CA GLY A 8 -12.66 2.34 -5.29
C GLY A 8 -13.08 2.74 -3.88
N SER A 9 -14.36 3.08 -3.68
CA SER A 9 -14.86 3.58 -2.39
C SER A 9 -14.57 2.65 -1.21
N SER A 10 -14.57 3.17 0.02
CA SER A 10 -14.43 2.35 1.23
C SER A 10 -15.54 1.28 1.31
N GLY A 11 -15.26 0.13 1.93
CA GLY A 11 -16.24 -0.96 2.09
C GLY A 11 -16.46 -1.86 0.86
N THR A 12 -15.79 -1.60 -0.26
CA THR A 12 -15.95 -2.38 -1.53
C THR A 12 -15.16 -3.70 -1.58
N GLY A 13 -14.46 -4.08 -0.50
CA GLY A 13 -13.70 -5.34 -0.45
C GLY A 13 -12.34 -5.34 -1.16
N LYS A 14 -11.81 -4.17 -1.56
CA LYS A 14 -10.51 -4.05 -2.26
C LYS A 14 -9.36 -4.77 -1.56
N SER A 15 -9.12 -4.50 -0.27
CA SER A 15 -8.03 -5.16 0.47
C SER A 15 -8.17 -6.69 0.51
N HIS A 16 -9.41 -7.21 0.47
CA HIS A 16 -9.65 -8.67 0.42
C HIS A 16 -9.32 -9.26 -0.96
N ARG A 17 -9.68 -8.57 -2.04
CA ARG A 17 -9.41 -9.01 -3.42
C ARG A 17 -8.02 -8.65 -3.92
N ALA A 18 -7.29 -7.80 -3.22
CA ALA A 18 -6.03 -7.23 -3.66
C ALA A 18 -4.98 -8.30 -4.00
N LEU A 19 -4.85 -9.35 -3.18
CA LEU A 19 -3.89 -10.42 -3.44
C LEU A 19 -4.23 -11.20 -4.71
N VAL A 20 -5.52 -11.44 -4.95
CA VAL A 20 -6.01 -12.11 -6.17
C VAL A 20 -5.72 -11.24 -7.41
N VAL A 21 -6.12 -9.97 -7.36
CA VAL A 21 -5.87 -9.00 -8.45
C VAL A 21 -4.38 -8.85 -8.72
N ALA A 22 -3.55 -8.80 -7.67
CA ALA A 22 -2.11 -8.72 -7.79
C ALA A 22 -1.54 -9.96 -8.50
N HIS A 23 -1.95 -11.15 -8.07
CA HIS A 23 -1.52 -12.40 -8.67
C HIS A 23 -1.90 -12.49 -10.16
N GLU A 24 -3.17 -12.19 -10.50
CA GLU A 24 -3.67 -12.20 -11.88
C GLU A 24 -2.93 -11.22 -12.81
N ASN A 25 -2.45 -10.10 -12.26
CA ASN A 25 -1.77 -9.04 -13.02
C ASN A 25 -0.24 -9.05 -12.88
N LYS A 26 0.34 -10.11 -12.30
CA LYS A 26 1.79 -10.26 -12.06
C LYS A 26 2.38 -9.07 -11.29
N ILE A 27 1.65 -8.60 -10.30
CA ILE A 27 2.07 -7.53 -9.39
C ILE A 27 2.85 -8.17 -8.24
N GLU A 28 4.09 -7.74 -8.07
CA GLU A 28 5.00 -8.32 -7.08
C GLU A 28 4.81 -7.68 -5.70
N CYS A 29 4.53 -6.37 -5.66
CA CYS A 29 4.35 -5.62 -4.42
C CYS A 29 3.00 -4.90 -4.35
N ILE A 30 2.45 -4.79 -3.14
CA ILE A 30 1.21 -4.04 -2.87
C ILE A 30 1.46 -3.04 -1.74
N ILE A 31 1.00 -1.80 -1.94
CA ILE A 31 0.87 -0.80 -0.89
C ILE A 31 -0.60 -0.65 -0.51
N ASP A 32 -0.92 -0.81 0.77
CA ASP A 32 -2.27 -0.62 1.33
C ASP A 32 -2.14 0.01 2.72
N ASP A 33 -2.97 1.02 3.04
CA ASP A 33 -3.09 1.60 4.39
C ASP A 33 -1.77 1.80 5.16
N GLY A 34 -0.70 2.16 4.44
CA GLY A 34 0.61 2.43 5.02
C GLY A 34 1.59 1.26 5.17
N ILE A 35 1.27 0.08 4.67
CA ILE A 35 2.16 -1.09 4.65
C ILE A 35 2.59 -1.45 3.23
N LEU A 36 3.74 -2.10 3.13
CA LEU A 36 4.22 -2.78 1.92
C LEU A 36 4.07 -4.29 2.10
N ILE A 37 3.42 -4.93 1.13
CA ILE A 37 3.19 -6.37 1.08
C ILE A 37 3.99 -6.95 -0.09
N HIS A 38 4.73 -8.02 0.16
CA HIS A 38 5.48 -8.81 -0.83
C HIS A 38 5.40 -10.28 -0.41
N ASP A 39 5.20 -11.20 -1.35
CA ASP A 39 5.02 -12.64 -1.07
C ASP A 39 4.00 -12.95 0.03
N ASN A 40 2.82 -12.30 -0.03
CA ASN A 40 1.74 -12.38 0.95
C ASN A 40 2.14 -12.02 2.40
N LYS A 41 3.25 -11.31 2.59
CA LYS A 41 3.75 -10.88 3.90
C LYS A 41 3.89 -9.36 3.94
N ILE A 42 3.62 -8.78 5.10
CA ILE A 42 3.98 -7.38 5.39
C ILE A 42 5.49 -7.34 5.57
N VAL A 43 6.19 -6.66 4.66
CA VAL A 43 7.65 -6.60 4.63
C VAL A 43 8.21 -5.25 5.08
N ALA A 44 7.38 -4.20 5.07
CA ALA A 44 7.75 -2.87 5.56
C ALA A 44 6.53 -1.99 5.86
N GLY A 45 6.78 -0.84 6.48
CA GLY A 45 5.75 0.14 6.83
C GLY A 45 4.94 -0.26 8.07
N PHE A 46 3.92 0.54 8.35
CA PHE A 46 3.10 0.41 9.55
C PHE A 46 1.64 0.63 9.16
N SER A 47 0.76 -0.25 9.64
CA SER A 47 -0.65 -0.21 9.23
C SER A 47 -1.40 0.90 9.93
N ALA A 48 -2.10 1.73 9.15
CA ALA A 48 -3.05 2.73 9.64
C ALA A 48 -4.13 2.13 10.56
N LYS A 49 -4.47 0.84 10.37
CA LYS A 49 -5.45 0.11 11.19
C LYS A 49 -5.00 -0.11 12.64
N LYS A 50 -3.69 0.02 12.91
CA LYS A 50 -3.10 -0.15 14.26
C LYS A 50 -2.89 1.19 14.99
N GLU A 51 -3.25 2.32 14.38
CA GLU A 51 -3.08 3.63 14.98
C GLU A 51 -4.10 3.92 16.08
N SER A 52 -3.67 4.62 17.13
CA SER A 52 -4.51 4.93 18.29
C SER A 52 -5.52 6.06 18.06
N SER A 53 -5.36 6.85 17.00
CA SER A 53 -6.29 7.91 16.65
C SER A 53 -6.56 7.98 15.16
N ARG A 54 -7.77 8.44 14.80
CA ARG A 54 -8.17 8.62 13.40
C ARG A 54 -7.24 9.54 12.63
N LEU A 55 -6.76 10.62 13.25
CA LEU A 55 -5.83 11.54 12.60
C LEU A 55 -4.49 10.85 12.27
N LYS A 56 -3.95 10.05 13.19
CA LYS A 56 -2.73 9.27 12.95
C LYS A 56 -2.94 8.21 11.88
N ALA A 57 -4.08 7.50 11.91
CA ALA A 57 -4.45 6.54 10.88
C ALA A 57 -4.48 7.17 9.48
N VAL A 58 -5.11 8.35 9.34
CA VAL A 58 -5.13 9.08 8.07
C VAL A 58 -3.72 9.43 7.61
N ARG A 59 -2.91 10.05 8.48
CA ARG A 59 -1.51 10.40 8.15
C ARG A 59 -0.69 9.19 7.70
N ARG A 60 -0.87 8.05 8.38
CA ARG A 60 -0.23 6.78 8.04
C ARG A 60 -0.67 6.24 6.69
N ALA A 61 -1.98 6.27 6.39
CA ALA A 61 -2.53 5.76 5.14
C ALA A 61 -2.08 6.59 3.92
N ILE A 62 -1.87 7.90 4.09
CA ILE A 62 -1.38 8.80 3.04
C ILE A 62 0.15 9.02 3.09
N PHE A 63 0.89 8.15 3.78
CA PHE A 63 2.36 8.17 3.82
C PHE A 63 2.97 9.52 4.25
N GLN A 64 2.40 10.15 5.28
CA GLN A 64 2.93 11.40 5.88
C GLN A 64 3.90 11.16 7.05
N ASP A 65 4.15 9.92 7.43
CA ASP A 65 5.14 9.57 8.47
C ASP A 65 6.48 9.26 7.81
N GLU A 66 7.52 10.04 8.12
CA GLU A 66 8.82 9.92 7.45
C GLU A 66 9.52 8.57 7.74
N VAL A 67 9.34 8.02 8.94
CA VAL A 67 9.92 6.75 9.35
C VAL A 67 9.32 5.59 8.56
N GLN A 68 7.99 5.60 8.41
CA GLN A 68 7.24 4.68 7.56
C GLN A 68 7.69 4.78 6.10
N VAL A 69 7.74 5.99 5.56
CA VAL A 69 8.13 6.24 4.17
C VAL A 69 9.54 5.72 3.91
N LYS A 70 10.48 6.01 4.81
CA LYS A 70 11.85 5.50 4.74
C LYS A 70 11.89 3.97 4.75
N SER A 71 11.18 3.33 5.69
CA SER A 71 11.10 1.87 5.78
C SER A 71 10.56 1.23 4.50
N VAL A 72 9.51 1.78 3.90
CA VAL A 72 8.93 1.25 2.66
C VAL A 72 9.85 1.47 1.47
N ARG A 73 10.49 2.64 1.34
CA ARG A 73 11.47 2.92 0.27
C ARG A 73 12.67 1.98 0.34
N GLU A 74 13.29 1.84 1.51
CA GLU A 74 14.43 0.93 1.70
C GLU A 74 14.10 -0.51 1.32
N GLN A 75 12.86 -0.95 1.58
CA GLN A 75 12.43 -2.30 1.23
C GLN A 75 12.13 -2.44 -0.26
N LEU A 76 11.52 -1.43 -0.90
CA LEU A 76 11.35 -1.39 -2.36
C LEU A 76 12.69 -1.40 -3.09
N ASP A 77 13.71 -0.70 -2.58
CA ASP A 77 15.06 -0.66 -3.17
C ASP A 77 15.78 -2.02 -3.09
N LYS A 78 15.44 -2.84 -2.09
CA LYS A 78 15.93 -4.22 -1.96
C LYS A 78 15.19 -5.19 -2.88
N ILE A 79 13.86 -5.10 -2.92
CA ILE A 79 13.02 -6.00 -3.72
C ILE A 79 13.16 -5.71 -5.21
N LYS A 80 13.25 -4.42 -5.58
CA LYS A 80 13.27 -3.92 -6.96
C LYS A 80 12.14 -4.50 -7.82
N PRO A 81 10.87 -4.36 -7.40
CA PRO A 81 9.78 -5.03 -8.08
C PRO A 81 9.57 -4.50 -9.51
N ASN A 82 9.23 -5.38 -10.44
CA ASN A 82 8.88 -4.92 -11.80
C ASN A 82 7.55 -4.18 -11.81
N LYS A 83 6.59 -4.62 -10.97
CA LYS A 83 5.24 -4.06 -10.88
C LYS A 83 4.78 -3.90 -9.43
N LEU A 84 4.29 -2.70 -9.11
CA LEU A 84 3.80 -2.28 -7.81
C LEU A 84 2.34 -1.84 -7.91
N MET A 85 1.47 -2.32 -7.02
CA MET A 85 0.09 -1.85 -6.91
C MET A 85 -0.11 -0.97 -5.69
N ILE A 86 -0.80 0.15 -5.85
CA ILE A 86 -1.24 1.01 -4.75
C ILE A 86 -2.76 0.88 -4.62
N ILE A 87 -3.24 0.54 -3.43
CA ILE A 87 -4.66 0.51 -3.12
C ILE A 87 -5.08 1.87 -2.57
N GLY A 88 -6.16 2.42 -3.11
CA GLY A 88 -6.68 3.72 -2.66
C GLY A 88 -8.20 3.81 -2.68
N THR A 89 -8.73 4.75 -1.92
CA THR A 89 -10.18 5.01 -1.86
C THR A 89 -10.65 6.03 -2.90
N SER A 90 -9.72 6.78 -3.50
CA SER A 90 -9.98 7.76 -4.57
C SER A 90 -8.71 8.02 -5.38
N ASP A 91 -8.87 8.57 -6.58
CA ASP A 91 -7.73 9.00 -7.41
C ASP A 91 -6.85 10.03 -6.70
N ASN A 92 -7.47 10.96 -5.96
CA ASN A 92 -6.74 11.97 -5.19
C ASN A 92 -5.86 11.36 -4.09
N MET A 93 -6.25 10.20 -3.54
CA MET A 93 -5.44 9.51 -2.53
C MET A 93 -4.19 8.87 -3.14
N VAL A 94 -4.30 8.31 -4.35
CA VAL A 94 -3.18 7.60 -5.00
C VAL A 94 -2.25 8.49 -5.82
N LYS A 95 -2.72 9.69 -6.22
CA LYS A 95 -1.93 10.68 -6.98
C LYS A 95 -1.11 11.62 -6.11
N LYS A 96 -1.17 11.48 -4.78
CA LYS A 96 -0.50 12.32 -3.80
C LYS A 96 0.82 11.70 -3.35
#